data_AF-A0A351UIP0-F1
#
_entry.id   AF-A0A351UIP0-F1
#
_cell.length_a   1.000
_cell.length_b   1.000
_cell.length_c   1.000
_cell.angle_alpha   90.00
_cell.angle_beta   90.00
_cell.angle_gamma   90.00
#
_symmetry.space_group_name_H-M   'P 1'
#
loop_
_entity.id
_entity.type
_entity.pdbx_description
1 polymer ?
#
loop_
_entity_poly.entity_id
_entity_poly.type
_entity_poly.pdbx_seq_one_letter_code
_entity_poly.pdbx_strand_id
1 'polypeptide(L)'
;MKDFSAKKRSEALAFPRQVAMYLACTMTEMTLKDIGESFGRDHATVMYAKNKIGQMLQTDPYFNETLNQMLSKIKNVSNSA
;
A
#
# COMPACT_ATOMS: atom_id res chain seq x y z
N MET A 1 11.33 -7.25 3.70
CA MET A 1 10.16 -7.27 4.62
C MET A 1 10.42 -6.65 6.00
N LYS A 2 11.63 -6.71 6.57
CA LYS A 2 11.88 -6.18 7.94
C LYS A 2 11.55 -4.69 8.13
N ASP A 3 11.64 -3.86 7.09
CA ASP A 3 11.38 -2.41 7.18
C ASP A 3 9.88 -2.04 7.30
N PHE A 4 9.00 -2.89 6.76
CA PHE A 4 7.55 -2.67 6.85
C PHE A 4 7.00 -3.10 8.21
N SER A 5 7.56 -4.16 8.81
CA SER A 5 7.21 -4.67 10.14
C SER A 5 7.84 -3.89 11.30
N ALA A 6 8.89 -3.10 11.03
CA ALA A 6 9.57 -2.32 12.07
C ALA A 6 8.64 -1.23 12.66
N LYS A 7 8.53 -1.18 13.99
CA LYS A 7 7.79 -0.14 14.75
C LYS A 7 8.33 1.29 14.55
N LYS A 8 9.45 1.48 13.83
CA LYS A 8 10.02 2.80 13.53
C LYS A 8 9.03 3.64 12.72
N ARG A 9 8.46 4.66 13.36
CA ARG A 9 7.60 5.70 12.79
C ARG A 9 8.43 6.77 12.05
N SER A 10 9.45 6.38 11.30
CA SER A 10 10.11 7.35 10.42
C SER A 10 9.09 7.77 9.36
N GLU A 11 8.79 9.07 9.27
CA GLU A 11 7.84 9.60 8.28
C GLU A 11 8.20 9.16 6.87
N ALA A 12 9.51 9.02 6.58
CA ALA A 12 10.03 8.53 5.31
C ALA A 12 9.54 7.12 4.95
N LEU A 13 9.19 6.28 5.94
CA LEU A 13 8.65 4.92 5.72
C LEU A 13 7.14 4.84 5.92
N ALA A 14 6.50 5.87 6.47
CA ALA A 14 5.07 5.88 6.70
C ALA A 14 4.30 5.92 5.38
N PHE A 15 4.68 6.81 4.46
CA PHE A 15 4.03 6.96 3.17
C PHE A 15 4.19 5.72 2.26
N PRO A 16 5.41 5.17 2.04
CA PRO A 16 5.56 3.93 1.29
C PRO A 16 4.74 2.75 1.86
N ARG A 17 4.61 2.66 3.18
CA ARG A 17 3.78 1.64 3.84
C ARG A 17 2.30 1.82 3.56
N GLN A 18 1.81 3.06 3.58
CA GLN A 18 0.41 3.36 3.24
C GLN A 18 0.10 2.98 1.78
N VAL A 19 1.01 3.28 0.85
CA VAL A 19 0.89 2.87 -0.56
C VAL A 19 0.84 1.34 -0.67
N ALA A 20 1.78 0.63 -0.01
CA ALA A 20 1.81 -0.84 -0.05
C ALA A 20 0.53 -1.47 0.54
N MET A 21 -0.02 -0.92 1.62
CA MET A 21 -1.29 -1.36 2.21
C MET A 21 -2.47 -1.14 1.27
N TYR A 22 -2.53 0.01 0.58
CA TYR A 22 -3.57 0.29 -0.41
C TYR A 22 -3.50 -0.71 -1.58
N LEU A 23 -2.29 -0.97 -2.08
CA LEU A 23 -2.06 -1.96 -3.14
C LEU A 23 -2.49 -3.36 -2.70
N ALA A 24 -2.13 -3.80 -1.49
CA ALA A 24 -2.58 -5.09 -0.96
C ALA A 24 -4.13 -5.18 -0.92
N CYS A 25 -4.81 -4.12 -0.50
CA CYS A 25 -6.29 -4.08 -0.47
C CYS A 25 -6.96 -4.10 -1.86
N THR A 26 -6.25 -3.68 -2.91
CA THR A 26 -6.82 -3.54 -4.27
C THR A 26 -6.40 -4.67 -5.20
N MET A 27 -5.27 -5.31 -4.92
CA MET A 27 -4.71 -6.38 -5.73
C MET A 27 -4.99 -7.78 -5.16
N THR A 28 -5.51 -7.88 -3.93
CA THR A 28 -5.77 -9.16 -3.26
C THR A 28 -7.15 -9.16 -2.60
N GLU A 29 -7.68 -10.35 -2.33
CA GLU A 29 -8.93 -10.55 -1.58
C GLU A 29 -8.69 -10.72 -0.07
N MET A 30 -7.51 -10.36 0.43
CA MET A 30 -7.17 -10.47 1.85
C MET A 30 -8.01 -9.51 2.71
N THR A 31 -8.33 -9.92 3.93
CA THR A 31 -9.05 -9.03 4.85
C THR A 31 -8.14 -7.92 5.37
N LEU A 32 -8.73 -6.80 5.83
CA LEU A 32 -7.97 -5.71 6.45
C LEU A 32 -7.14 -6.18 7.66
N LYS A 33 -7.61 -7.23 8.34
CA LYS A 33 -6.92 -7.84 9.48
C LYS A 33 -5.69 -8.61 9.01
N ASP A 34 -5.81 -9.47 8.01
CA ASP A 34 -4.69 -10.28 7.48
C ASP A 34 -3.60 -9.39 6.86
N ILE A 35 -4.02 -8.33 6.17
CA ILE A 35 -3.10 -7.29 5.67
C ILE A 35 -2.43 -6.61 6.87
N GLY A 36 -3.18 -6.18 7.88
CA GLY A 36 -2.64 -5.57 9.09
C GLY A 36 -1.56 -6.45 9.74
N GLU A 37 -1.86 -7.73 9.96
CA GLU A 37 -0.93 -8.71 10.52
C GLU A 37 0.35 -8.83 9.67
N SER A 38 0.22 -8.91 8.35
CA SER A 38 1.37 -8.96 7.41
C SER A 38 2.29 -7.73 7.53
N PHE A 39 1.72 -6.56 7.82
CA PHE A 39 2.46 -5.32 8.02
C PHE A 39 2.83 -5.07 9.50
N GLY A 40 2.43 -5.93 10.44
CA GLY A 40 2.60 -5.75 11.88
C GLY A 40 1.84 -4.53 12.42
N ARG A 41 0.65 -4.26 11.89
CA ARG A 41 -0.19 -3.08 12.18
C ARG A 41 -1.65 -3.48 12.44
N ASP A 42 -2.36 -2.58 13.11
CA ASP A 42 -3.79 -2.74 13.36
C ASP A 42 -4.59 -2.56 12.05
N HIS A 43 -5.68 -3.31 11.88
CA HIS A 43 -6.60 -3.20 10.74
C HIS A 43 -7.10 -1.76 10.50
N ALA A 44 -7.29 -0.96 11.55
CA ALA A 44 -7.65 0.45 11.43
C ALA A 44 -6.54 1.28 10.76
N THR A 45 -5.27 0.89 10.90
CA THR A 45 -4.15 1.51 10.19
C THR A 45 -4.23 1.23 8.69
N VAL A 46 -4.62 0.00 8.32
CA VAL A 46 -4.82 -0.39 6.92
C VAL A 46 -6.00 0.36 6.32
N MET A 47 -7.10 0.49 7.06
CA MET A 47 -8.26 1.29 6.65
C MET A 47 -7.87 2.76 6.42
N TYR A 48 -7.12 3.36 7.34
CA TYR A 48 -6.63 4.72 7.19
C TYR A 48 -5.74 4.88 5.94
N ALA A 49 -4.81 3.94 5.73
CA ALA A 49 -3.95 3.93 4.54
C ALA A 49 -4.79 3.83 3.26
N LYS A 50 -5.78 2.93 3.22
CA LYS A 50 -6.66 2.75 2.07
C LYS A 50 -7.40 4.04 1.73
N ASN A 51 -7.98 4.70 2.72
CA ASN A 51 -8.74 5.94 2.54
C ASN A 51 -7.82 7.09 2.11
N LYS A 52 -6.66 7.27 2.76
CA LYS A 52 -5.72 8.35 2.46
C LYS A 52 -5.17 8.24 1.03
N ILE A 53 -4.69 7.06 0.64
CA ILE A 53 -4.16 6.85 -0.72
C ILE A 53 -5.29 6.95 -1.75
N GLY A 54 -6.47 6.41 -1.44
CA GLY A 54 -7.65 6.55 -2.30
C GLY A 54 -8.03 8.01 -2.56
N GLN A 55 -7.98 8.88 -1.54
CA GLN A 55 -8.22 10.32 -1.71
C GLN A 55 -7.12 10.98 -2.55
N MET A 56 -5.85 10.68 -2.28
CA MET A 56 -4.73 11.24 -3.05
C MET A 56 -4.83 10.91 -4.54
N LEU A 57 -5.28 9.70 -4.88
CA LEU A 57 -5.50 9.30 -6.28
C LEU A 57 -6.59 10.13 -6.98
N GLN A 58 -7.57 10.64 -6.23
CA GLN A 58 -8.63 11.51 -6.78
C GLN A 58 -8.18 12.96 -6.92
N THR A 59 -7.31 13.42 -6.03
CA THR A 59 -6.92 14.84 -5.95
C THR A 59 -5.62 15.17 -6.69
N ASP A 60 -4.75 14.19 -6.91
CA ASP A 60 -3.43 14.38 -7.51
C ASP A 60 -3.25 13.47 -8.75
N PRO A 61 -3.41 14.03 -9.97
CA PRO A 61 -3.21 13.31 -11.22
C PRO A 61 -1.79 12.77 -11.40
N TYR A 62 -0.77 13.47 -10.90
CA TYR A 62 0.63 13.02 -11.01
C TYR A 62 0.89 11.81 -10.11
N PHE A 63 0.30 11.81 -8.92
CA PHE A 63 0.35 10.65 -8.03
C PHE A 63 -0.36 9.44 -8.64
N ASN A 64 -1.53 9.65 -9.27
CA ASN A 64 -2.27 8.61 -9.97
C ASN A 64 -1.44 7.98 -11.11
N GLU A 65 -0.85 8.82 -11.96
CA GLU A 65 0.06 8.38 -13.03
C GLU A 65 1.22 7.53 -12.47
N THR A 66 1.87 8.04 -11.43
CA THR A 66 2.99 7.35 -10.76
C THR A 66 2.57 5.99 -10.20
N LEU A 67 1.41 5.91 -9.55
CA LEU A 67 0.90 4.67 -8.96
C LEU A 67 0.49 3.66 -10.05
N ASN A 68 -0.08 4.11 -11.16
CA ASN A 68 -0.38 3.27 -12.32
C ASN A 68 0.88 2.69 -12.97
N GLN A 69 1.96 3.48 -13.07
CA GLN A 69 3.25 2.98 -13.55
C GLN A 69 3.83 1.92 -12.62
N MET A 70 3.73 2.10 -11.29
CA MET A 70 4.13 1.08 -10.32
C MET A 70 3.30 -0.20 -10.47
N LEU A 71 1.98 -0.09 -10.60
CA LEU A 71 1.07 -1.21 -10.82
C LEU A 71 1.40 -1.99 -12.10
N SER A 72 1.66 -1.26 -13.20
CA SER A 72 2.07 -1.88 -14.47
C SER A 72 3.35 -2.70 -14.31
N LYS A 73 4.36 -2.16 -13.61
CA LYS A 73 5.60 -2.89 -13.33
C LYS A 73 5.35 -4.15 -12.51
N ILE A 74 4.52 -4.09 -11.46
CA ILE A 74 4.19 -5.25 -10.61
C ILE A 74 3.47 -6.33 -11.43
N LYS A 75 2.47 -5.96 -12.24
CA LYS A 75 1.72 -6.90 -13.09
C LYS A 75 2.62 -7.57 -14.13
N ASN A 76 3.54 -6.83 -14.75
CA ASN A 76 4.49 -7.40 -15.71
C ASN A 76 5.44 -8.42 -15.07
N VAL A 77 5.85 -8.19 -13.81
CA VAL A 77 6.63 -9.18 -13.05
C VAL A 77 5.81 -10.43 -12.75
N SER A 78 4.53 -10.30 -12.39
CA SER A 78 3.64 -11.46 -12.17
C SER A 78 3.37 -12.29 -13.43
N ASN A 79 3.44 -11.69 -14.63
CA ASN A 79 3.24 -12.38 -15.90
C ASN A 79 4.52 -13.02 -16.47
N SER A 80 5.66 -12.83 -15.80
CA SER A 80 6.99 -13.31 -16.25
C SER A 80 7.54 -14.45 -15.38
N ALA A 81 6.69 -15.10 -14.59
CA ALA A 81 7.03 -16.22 -13.70
C ALA A 81 6.26 -17.49 -14.10
#